data_AF-A0A355D724-F1
#
_entry.id   AF-A0A355D724-F1
#
_cell.length_a   1.000
_cell.length_b   1.000
_cell.length_c   1.000
_cell.angle_alpha   90.00
_cell.angle_beta   90.00
_cell.angle_gamma   90.00
#
_symmetry.space_group_name_H-M   'P 1'
#
loop_
_entity.id
_entity.type
_entity.pdbx_description
1 polymer ?
#
loop_
_entity_poly.entity_id
_entity_poly.type
_entity_poly.pdbx_seq_one_letter_code
_entity_poly.pdbx_strand_id
1 'polypeptide(L)'
;MDNKYMKRSKEELKKILTNEQYIVTQENGTDLSYKHEYFDFYEEGIYVDIITGEPLFISSNKFNSGCGWPAFSKPIDRDFIKENIDKSHGMVRTEVRSKSGDSHLGHVFCDGPEELGGLRYCINSASLKFIQKDKMKEEGYEEYLDLLDK
;
A
#
# COMPACT_ATOMS: atom_id res chain seq x y z
N MET A 1 17.94 -3.31 15.29
CA MET A 1 16.96 -2.71 14.37
C MET A 1 17.35 -3.19 13.00
N ASP A 2 16.72 -4.27 12.57
CA ASP A 2 17.05 -4.91 11.29
C ASP A 2 16.74 -3.95 10.15
N ASN A 3 17.80 -3.52 9.48
CA ASN A 3 17.78 -2.51 8.42
C ASN A 3 17.27 -3.10 7.09
N LYS A 4 16.28 -4.01 7.15
CA LYS A 4 15.78 -4.79 6.00
C LYS A 4 15.03 -3.90 5.01
N TYR A 5 14.33 -2.88 5.50
CA TYR A 5 13.52 -1.98 4.69
C TYR A 5 14.05 -0.55 4.80
N MET A 6 15.06 -0.21 4.00
CA MET A 6 15.68 1.12 4.01
C MET A 6 15.28 1.92 2.78
N LYS A 7 14.85 3.18 2.99
CA LYS A 7 14.58 4.12 1.90
C LYS A 7 15.87 4.43 1.13
N ARG A 8 15.83 4.24 -0.19
CA ARG A 8 16.92 4.64 -1.11
C ARG A 8 16.98 6.16 -1.27
N SER A 9 18.11 6.66 -1.78
CA SER A 9 18.26 8.09 -2.04
C SER A 9 17.33 8.57 -3.16
N LYS A 10 16.98 9.86 -3.15
CA LYS A 10 16.12 10.48 -4.18
C LYS A 10 16.65 10.26 -5.61
N GLU A 11 17.97 10.27 -5.79
CA GLU A 11 18.61 10.05 -7.09
C GLU A 11 18.45 8.61 -7.59
N GLU A 12 18.52 7.63 -6.68
CA GLU A 12 18.26 6.23 -7.01
C GLU A 12 16.78 5.99 -7.31
N LEU A 13 15.88 6.57 -6.51
CA LEU A 13 14.43 6.45 -6.73
C LEU A 13 14.02 6.93 -8.12
N LYS A 14 14.59 8.05 -8.60
CA LYS A 14 14.33 8.56 -9.95
C LYS A 14 14.81 7.64 -11.08
N LYS A 15 15.74 6.72 -10.81
CA LYS A 15 16.25 5.76 -11.80
C LYS A 15 15.45 4.47 -11.85
N ILE A 16 14.88 4.05 -10.71
CA ILE A 16 14.20 2.75 -10.58
C ILE A 16 12.68 2.86 -10.67
N LEU A 17 12.10 4.01 -10.33
CA LEU A 17 10.65 4.23 -10.38
C LEU A 17 10.23 4.81 -11.72
N THR A 18 9.04 4.46 -12.17
CA THR A 18 8.38 5.20 -13.24
C THR A 18 8.03 6.61 -12.74
N ASN A 19 7.77 7.54 -13.68
CA ASN A 19 7.40 8.91 -13.32
C ASN A 19 6.15 8.96 -12.43
N GLU A 20 5.14 8.12 -12.72
CA GLU A 20 3.92 8.04 -11.92
C GLU A 20 4.19 7.51 -10.51
N GLN A 21 4.94 6.40 -10.37
CA GLN A 21 5.33 5.84 -9.07
C GLN A 21 6.10 6.85 -8.23
N TYR A 22 7.00 7.61 -8.85
CA TYR A 22 7.75 8.65 -8.17
C TYR A 22 6.85 9.80 -7.70
N ILE A 23 5.97 10.31 -8.57
CA ILE A 23 5.01 11.38 -8.23
C ILE A 23 4.09 10.96 -7.10
N VAL A 24 3.53 9.75 -7.18
CA VAL A 24 2.63 9.22 -6.15
C VAL A 24 3.37 9.09 -4.82
N THR A 25 4.48 8.34 -4.79
CA THR A 25 5.15 7.98 -3.54
C THR A 25 5.92 9.14 -2.90
N GLN A 26 6.53 10.03 -3.69
CA GLN A 26 7.43 11.09 -3.17
C GLN A 26 6.82 12.49 -3.19
N GLU A 27 5.83 12.74 -4.05
CA GLU A 27 5.24 14.08 -4.25
C GLU A 27 3.75 14.11 -3.86
N ASN A 28 3.27 13.08 -3.16
CA ASN A 28 1.89 12.92 -2.69
C ASN A 28 0.85 12.99 -3.83
N GLY A 29 1.24 12.53 -5.02
CA GLY A 29 0.33 12.38 -6.14
C GLY A 29 -0.70 11.28 -5.90
N THR A 30 -1.75 11.29 -6.73
CA THR A 30 -2.77 10.24 -6.76
C THR A 30 -2.86 9.70 -8.18
N ASP A 31 -2.81 8.39 -8.32
CA ASP A 31 -2.86 7.72 -9.62
C ASP A 31 -4.31 7.71 -10.17
N LEU A 32 -4.46 7.54 -11.49
CA LEU A 32 -5.77 7.57 -12.14
C LEU A 32 -6.70 6.41 -11.72
N SER A 33 -7.88 6.72 -11.19
CA SER A 33 -8.91 5.73 -10.86
C SER A 33 -9.23 4.78 -12.03
N TYR A 34 -9.47 3.50 -11.74
CA TYR A 34 -9.88 2.43 -12.67
C TYR A 34 -8.88 2.05 -13.77
N LYS A 35 -7.69 2.67 -13.79
CA LYS A 35 -6.70 2.47 -14.85
C LYS A 35 -5.48 1.66 -14.44
N HIS A 36 -5.50 1.05 -13.25
CA HIS A 36 -4.32 0.41 -12.67
C HIS A 36 -4.47 -1.07 -12.39
N GLU A 37 -3.31 -1.72 -12.42
CA GLU A 37 -3.12 -3.17 -12.34
C GLU A 37 -3.76 -3.83 -11.11
N TYR A 38 -3.87 -3.11 -9.99
CA TYR A 38 -4.36 -3.70 -8.73
C TYR A 38 -5.80 -3.36 -8.36
N PHE A 39 -6.52 -2.57 -9.16
CA PHE A 39 -7.91 -2.25 -8.88
C PHE A 39 -8.79 -3.52 -8.89
N ASP A 40 -8.84 -4.21 -10.03
CA ASP A 40 -9.63 -5.44 -10.24
C ASP A 40 -8.75 -6.71 -10.18
N PHE A 41 -7.89 -6.76 -9.17
CA PHE A 41 -6.92 -7.83 -8.97
C PHE A 41 -7.06 -8.42 -7.56
N TYR A 42 -7.25 -9.74 -7.47
CA TYR A 42 -7.58 -10.43 -6.22
C TYR A 42 -6.81 -11.75 -6.05
N GLU A 43 -5.60 -11.83 -6.61
CA GLU A 43 -4.73 -13.00 -6.43
C GLU A 43 -4.22 -13.10 -4.99
N GLU A 44 -3.94 -14.34 -4.55
CA GLU A 44 -3.37 -14.60 -3.22
C GLU A 44 -1.91 -14.12 -3.14
N GLY A 45 -1.62 -13.32 -2.13
CA GLY A 45 -0.31 -12.73 -1.90
C GLY A 45 -0.34 -11.48 -1.03
N ILE A 46 0.77 -10.75 -1.02
CA ILE A 46 0.95 -9.52 -0.26
C ILE A 46 1.27 -8.33 -1.16
N TYR A 47 0.96 -7.13 -0.68
CA TYR A 47 1.32 -5.87 -1.29
C TYR A 47 2.39 -5.21 -0.44
N VAL A 48 3.55 -4.99 -1.04
CA VAL A 48 4.71 -4.37 -0.39
C VAL A 48 4.91 -2.94 -0.91
N ASP A 49 5.58 -2.09 -0.13
CA ASP A 49 6.03 -0.77 -0.58
C ASP A 49 6.95 -0.96 -1.79
N ILE A 50 6.62 -0.32 -2.91
CA ILE A 50 7.42 -0.41 -4.14
C ILE A 50 8.86 0.08 -3.96
N ILE A 51 9.12 0.93 -2.97
CA ILE A 51 10.43 1.51 -2.69
C ILE A 51 11.27 0.61 -1.79
N THR A 52 10.73 0.19 -0.65
CA THR A 52 11.49 -0.48 0.39
C THR A 52 11.30 -1.99 0.40
N GLY A 53 10.20 -2.50 -0.17
CA GLY A 53 9.76 -3.88 0.00
C GLY A 53 9.14 -4.17 1.37
N GLU A 54 8.89 -3.14 2.20
CA GLU A 54 8.18 -3.34 3.48
C GLU A 54 6.76 -3.85 3.20
N PRO A 55 6.31 -4.95 3.82
CA PRO A 55 4.98 -5.48 3.61
C PRO A 55 3.94 -4.54 4.21
N LEU A 56 2.94 -4.15 3.42
CA LEU A 56 1.95 -3.15 3.82
C LEU A 56 0.55 -3.75 3.97
N PHE A 57 0.12 -4.55 2.98
CA PHE A 57 -1.22 -5.11 2.95
C PHE A 57 -1.21 -6.57 2.50
N ILE A 58 -2.28 -7.28 2.81
CA ILE A 58 -2.49 -8.66 2.42
C ILE A 58 -3.76 -8.78 1.57
N SER A 59 -3.72 -9.66 0.58
CA SER A 59 -4.84 -9.93 -0.34
C SER A 59 -6.13 -10.33 0.38
N SER A 60 -6.06 -11.09 1.48
CA SER A 60 -7.24 -11.48 2.28
C SER A 60 -7.99 -10.30 2.90
N ASN A 61 -7.33 -9.15 3.08
CA ASN A 61 -7.96 -7.92 3.56
C ASN A 61 -8.40 -6.98 2.43
N LYS A 62 -8.11 -7.33 1.16
CA LYS A 62 -8.52 -6.54 0.00
C LYS A 62 -10.00 -6.78 -0.29
N PHE A 63 -10.74 -5.73 -0.62
CA PHE A 63 -12.14 -5.83 -1.00
C PHE A 63 -12.48 -4.89 -2.16
N ASN A 64 -13.60 -5.17 -2.84
CA ASN A 64 -14.08 -4.30 -3.90
C ASN A 64 -14.88 -3.12 -3.30
N SER A 65 -14.26 -1.96 -3.20
CA SER A 65 -14.93 -0.73 -2.78
C SER A 65 -15.70 -0.04 -3.91
N GLY A 66 -15.44 -0.36 -5.18
CA GLY A 66 -15.95 0.39 -6.31
C GLY A 66 -15.41 1.83 -6.42
N CYS A 67 -14.40 2.22 -5.63
CA CYS A 67 -13.86 3.59 -5.63
C CYS A 67 -12.88 3.87 -6.78
N GLY A 68 -12.40 2.84 -7.48
CA GLY A 68 -11.42 2.95 -8.57
C GLY A 68 -9.96 2.74 -8.15
N TRP A 69 -9.69 2.48 -6.87
CA TRP A 69 -8.37 2.14 -6.33
C TRP A 69 -8.42 0.84 -5.52
N PRO A 70 -7.30 0.12 -5.35
CA PRO A 70 -7.26 -1.00 -4.41
C PRO A 70 -7.63 -0.53 -3.00
N ALA A 71 -8.57 -1.25 -2.40
CA ALA A 71 -9.11 -0.96 -1.09
C ALA A 71 -8.84 -2.13 -0.13
N PHE A 72 -8.34 -1.82 1.06
CA PHE A 72 -8.04 -2.79 2.10
C PHE A 72 -8.76 -2.42 3.40
N SER A 73 -9.17 -3.42 4.18
CA SER A 73 -9.83 -3.19 5.48
C SER A 73 -8.84 -2.81 6.58
N LYS A 74 -7.61 -3.33 6.52
CA LYS A 74 -6.54 -3.09 7.48
C LYS A 74 -5.15 -3.39 6.89
N PRO A 75 -4.08 -2.75 7.38
CA PRO A 75 -2.72 -3.13 7.02
C PRO A 75 -2.32 -4.49 7.60
N ILE A 76 -1.20 -5.03 7.13
CA ILE A 76 -0.63 -6.27 7.66
C ILE A 76 -0.16 -6.08 9.11
N ASP A 77 0.43 -4.93 9.41
CA ASP A 77 0.80 -4.45 10.73
C ASP A 77 0.60 -2.94 10.80
N ARG A 78 0.01 -2.45 11.89
CA ARG A 78 -0.15 -1.01 12.12
C ARG A 78 1.20 -0.32 12.35
N ASP A 79 2.21 -1.06 12.82
CA ASP A 79 3.54 -0.52 13.03
C ASP A 79 4.28 -0.21 11.73
N PHE A 80 3.81 -0.67 10.56
CA PHE A 80 4.39 -0.33 9.25
C PHE A 80 3.70 0.85 8.56
N ILE A 81 2.61 1.36 9.14
CA ILE A 81 1.85 2.48 8.60
C ILE A 81 2.01 3.72 9.48
N LYS A 82 2.11 4.87 8.83
CA LYS A 82 2.02 6.18 9.45
C LYS A 82 0.78 6.91 8.94
N GLU A 83 -0.06 7.34 9.85
CA GLU A 83 -1.28 8.09 9.55
C GLU A 83 -1.09 9.58 9.91
N ASN A 84 -1.34 10.47 8.96
CA ASN A 84 -1.21 11.92 9.14
C ASN A 84 -2.51 12.64 8.78
N ILE A 85 -2.79 13.76 9.43
CA ILE A 85 -3.91 14.62 9.04
C ILE A 85 -3.55 15.36 7.75
N ASP A 86 -4.34 15.16 6.70
CA ASP A 86 -4.25 15.83 5.42
C ASP A 86 -5.38 16.86 5.28
N LYS A 87 -4.99 18.13 5.10
CA LYS A 87 -5.92 19.27 4.91
C LYS A 87 -5.91 19.81 3.48
N SER A 88 -5.30 19.08 2.54
CA SER A 88 -5.23 19.47 1.14
C SER A 88 -6.61 19.47 0.49
N HIS A 89 -6.73 20.20 -0.63
CA HIS A 89 -7.94 20.26 -1.45
C HIS A 89 -9.22 20.70 -0.69
N GLY A 90 -9.09 21.39 0.45
CA GLY A 90 -10.21 21.87 1.24
C GLY A 90 -10.96 20.78 2.02
N MET A 91 -10.40 19.57 2.12
CA MET A 91 -10.96 18.44 2.85
C MET A 91 -10.10 18.12 4.08
N VAL A 92 -10.67 17.44 5.08
CA VAL A 92 -9.89 16.84 6.18
C VAL A 92 -9.95 15.33 6.01
N ARG A 93 -8.81 14.73 5.68
CA ARG A 93 -8.65 13.30 5.47
C ARG A 93 -7.48 12.78 6.30
N THR A 94 -7.37 11.46 6.41
CA THR A 94 -6.21 10.81 7.03
C THR A 94 -5.34 10.23 5.92
N GLU A 95 -4.19 10.85 5.67
CA GLU A 95 -3.16 10.33 4.78
C GLU A 95 -2.53 9.07 5.39
N VAL A 96 -2.26 8.09 4.53
CA VAL A 96 -1.57 6.84 4.86
C VAL A 96 -0.21 6.85 4.16
N ARG A 97 0.87 6.65 4.93
CA ARG A 97 2.25 6.52 4.42
C ARG A 97 2.89 5.24 4.95
N SER A 98 3.85 4.69 4.20
CA SER A 98 4.73 3.63 4.74
C SER A 98 5.69 4.23 5.77
N LYS A 99 5.97 3.50 6.85
CA LYS A 99 6.81 4.02 7.93
C LYS A 99 8.28 4.02 7.55
N SER A 100 8.77 2.94 6.93
CA SER A 100 10.20 2.82 6.59
C SER A 100 10.57 3.61 5.32
N GLY A 101 9.66 3.67 4.34
CA GLY A 101 9.88 4.38 3.08
C GLY A 101 9.47 5.85 3.09
N ASP A 102 8.64 6.25 4.05
CA ASP A 102 7.91 7.52 4.01
C ASP A 102 7.23 7.74 2.63
N SER A 103 6.74 6.64 2.04
CA SER A 103 6.07 6.64 0.75
C SER A 103 4.62 7.03 0.95
N HIS A 104 4.12 8.03 0.22
CA HIS A 104 2.70 8.30 0.18
C HIS A 104 1.97 7.11 -0.47
N LEU A 105 1.03 6.52 0.28
CA LEU A 105 0.25 5.36 -0.15
C LEU A 105 -1.14 5.78 -0.60
N GLY A 106 -1.80 6.66 0.15
CA GLY A 106 -3.16 7.12 -0.14
C GLY A 106 -3.84 7.65 1.10
N HIS A 107 -5.10 7.26 1.32
CA HIS A 107 -5.91 7.74 2.44
C HIS A 107 -6.74 6.63 3.07
N VAL A 108 -7.06 6.79 4.36
CA VAL A 108 -7.99 5.91 5.08
C VAL A 108 -9.28 6.64 5.41
N PHE A 109 -10.39 5.93 5.26
CA PHE A 109 -11.75 6.41 5.49
C PHE A 109 -12.52 5.46 6.41
N CYS A 110 -13.56 5.96 7.08
CA CYS A 110 -14.43 5.17 7.96
C CYS A 110 -15.72 4.69 7.26
N ASP A 111 -15.66 4.49 5.95
CA ASP A 111 -16.76 4.06 5.08
C ASP A 111 -16.53 2.64 4.52
N GLY A 112 -15.69 1.85 5.20
CA GLY A 112 -15.44 0.45 4.85
C GLY A 112 -16.52 -0.50 5.36
N PRO A 113 -16.48 -1.79 4.96
CA PRO A 113 -17.41 -2.80 5.44
C PRO A 113 -17.35 -2.96 6.96
N GLU A 114 -18.50 -2.88 7.64
CA GLU A 114 -18.58 -2.94 9.11
C GLU A 114 -18.06 -4.28 9.65
N GLU A 115 -18.35 -5.38 8.94
CA GLU A 115 -17.90 -6.72 9.27
C GLU A 115 -16.36 -6.90 9.23
N LEU A 116 -15.66 -6.00 8.53
CA LEU A 116 -14.20 -5.97 8.45
C LEU A 116 -13.57 -4.90 9.34
N GLY A 117 -14.37 -4.21 10.16
CA GLY A 117 -13.93 -3.17 11.08
C GLY A 117 -14.23 -1.73 10.65
N GLY A 118 -14.96 -1.53 9.54
CA GLY A 118 -15.48 -0.23 9.11
C GLY A 118 -14.45 0.72 8.47
N LEU A 119 -13.20 0.28 8.29
CA LEU A 119 -12.15 1.08 7.68
C LEU A 119 -11.94 0.71 6.21
N ARG A 120 -11.60 1.73 5.42
CA ARG A 120 -11.22 1.60 4.01
C ARG A 120 -9.90 2.33 3.77
N TYR A 121 -8.84 1.56 3.66
CA TYR A 121 -7.54 2.01 3.18
C TYR A 121 -7.59 2.06 1.64
N CYS A 122 -7.76 3.26 1.10
CA CYS A 122 -7.80 3.54 -0.34
C CYS A 122 -6.38 3.89 -0.82
N ILE A 123 -5.72 2.95 -1.49
CA ILE A 123 -4.28 3.01 -1.75
C ILE A 123 -4.01 3.15 -3.24
N ASN A 124 -3.00 3.93 -3.61
CA ASN A 124 -2.54 4.05 -4.99
C ASN A 124 -1.82 2.76 -5.41
N SER A 125 -2.18 2.21 -6.56
CA SER A 125 -1.50 1.02 -7.11
C SER A 125 -0.04 1.32 -7.43
N ALA A 126 0.26 2.54 -7.86
CA ALA A 126 1.62 3.00 -8.15
C ALA A 126 2.54 3.07 -6.90
N SER A 127 2.00 2.93 -5.69
CA SER A 127 2.78 2.86 -4.46
C SER A 127 3.08 1.42 -4.01
N LEU A 128 2.49 0.43 -4.67
CA LEU A 128 2.54 -0.97 -4.27
C LEU A 128 3.28 -1.83 -5.30
N LYS A 129 3.92 -2.90 -4.82
CA LYS A 129 4.33 -4.05 -5.61
C LYS A 129 3.63 -5.29 -5.05
N PHE A 130 2.98 -6.06 -5.90
CA PHE A 130 2.35 -7.32 -5.49
C PHE A 130 3.36 -8.48 -5.53
N ILE A 131 3.35 -9.31 -4.49
CA ILE A 131 4.14 -10.55 -4.38
C ILE A 131 3.16 -11.72 -4.26
N GLN A 132 3.12 -12.57 -5.29
CA GLN A 132 2.28 -13.77 -5.31
C GLN A 132 2.69 -14.76 -4.20
N LYS A 133 1.70 -15.46 -3.62
CA LYS A 133 1.88 -16.47 -2.56
C LYS A 133 3.04 -17.43 -2.84
N ASP A 134 3.10 -17.99 -4.04
CA ASP A 134 4.13 -18.97 -4.42
C ASP A 134 5.56 -18.40 -4.43
N LYS A 135 5.70 -17.08 -4.59
CA LYS A 135 6.99 -16.38 -4.61
C LYS A 135 7.37 -15.77 -3.27
N MET A 136 6.44 -15.69 -2.31
CA MET A 136 6.70 -15.05 -1.03
C MET A 136 7.86 -15.70 -0.27
N LYS A 137 7.96 -17.04 -0.31
CA LYS A 137 9.07 -17.74 0.34
C LYS A 137 10.42 -17.40 -0.29
N GLU A 138 10.47 -17.41 -1.63
CA GLU A 138 11.70 -17.12 -2.38
C GLU A 138 12.12 -15.65 -2.24
N GLU A 139 11.17 -14.73 -2.17
CA GLU A 139 11.42 -13.28 -2.00
C GLU A 139 11.61 -12.86 -0.52
N GLY A 140 11.62 -13.80 0.44
CA GLY A 140 11.96 -13.54 1.84
C GLY A 140 10.81 -12.98 2.70
N TYR A 141 9.58 -13.33 2.33
CA TYR A 141 8.31 -12.99 2.99
C TYR A 141 7.59 -14.22 3.58
N GLU A 142 8.33 -15.31 3.86
CA GLU A 142 7.77 -16.57 4.41
C GLU A 142 6.98 -16.34 5.70
N GLU A 143 7.41 -15.40 6.54
CA GLU A 143 6.75 -15.06 7.82
C GLU A 143 5.31 -14.54 7.67
N TYR A 144 4.91 -14.08 6.48
CA TYR A 144 3.58 -13.54 6.22
C TYR A 144 2.64 -14.54 5.52
N LEU A 145 3.11 -15.73 5.16
CA LEU A 145 2.28 -16.75 4.51
C LEU A 145 1.10 -17.17 5.39
N ASP A 146 1.32 -17.32 6.71
CA ASP A 146 0.30 -17.72 7.68
C ASP A 146 -0.87 -16.72 7.81
N LEU A 147 -0.70 -15.50 7.29
CA LEU A 147 -1.74 -14.49 7.28
C LEU A 147 -2.70 -14.63 6.08
N LEU A 148 -2.30 -15.37 5.04
CA LEU A 148 -3.13 -15.63 3.86
C LEU A 148 -4.17 -16.72 4.12
N ASP A 149 -3.85 -17.68 4.98
CA ASP A 149 -4.68 -18.86 5.23
C ASP A 149 -5.77 -18.62 6.31
N LYS A 150 -5.99 -17.36 6.72
CA LYS A 150 -6.98 -16.92 7.71
C LYS A 150 -8.13 -16.16 7.07
#